data_AF-A0A7C2D5N0-F1
#
_entry.id   AF-A0A7C2D5N0-F1
#
_cell.length_a   1.000
_cell.length_b   1.000
_cell.length_c   1.000
_cell.angle_alpha   90.00
_cell.angle_beta   90.00
_cell.angle_gamma   90.00
#
_symmetry.space_group_name_H-M   'P 1'
#
loop_
_entity.id
_entity.type
_entity.pdbx_description
1 polymer ?
#
loop_
_entity_poly.entity_id
_entity_poly.type
_entity_poly.pdbx_seq_one_letter_code
_entity_poly.pdbx_strand_id
1 'polypeptide(L)'
;MFALNVGRWAFNSFFIAATVTISNVLFSALAGYSLTRIAFPGSRFVFLAIIGTMMIPGIVQLIPMFIVLKTLGMIDSYTGLIIPKMVTAFGIFLMAQFFEAIPREIEEAARMKPVWAAVDDWALSAGYLLASAADRIWVTRTGGVGSVGIIAMHLDQSGWDAANGLRYTTIFAGDRKNDFNPHEPLSEGARSVLVAEVDRLYGMFVDAVARRRSLSAAAVRATQAGILYGEDSVAQGFADRVGTFRDALAAMTDSLAKPKFTKGVAHDRAGHNES
;
A
#
# COMPACT_ATOMS: atom_id res chain seq x y z
N MET A 1 7.56 -47.25 15.78
CA MET A 1 8.28 -45.96 15.76
C MET A 1 7.74 -45.17 14.57
N PHE A 2 6.91 -44.16 14.79
CA PHE A 2 6.27 -43.41 13.70
C PHE A 2 7.32 -42.54 13.00
N ALA A 3 7.66 -42.86 11.75
CA ALA A 3 8.43 -41.97 10.89
C ALA A 3 7.54 -40.77 10.53
N LEU A 4 7.59 -39.70 11.34
CA LEU A 4 6.84 -38.48 11.12
C LEU A 4 7.37 -37.83 9.83
N ASN A 5 6.54 -37.78 8.79
CA ASN A 5 6.89 -37.21 7.49
C ASN A 5 6.71 -35.68 7.52
N VAL A 6 7.43 -35.03 8.45
CA VAL A 6 7.29 -33.61 8.81
C VAL A 6 7.42 -32.70 7.59
N GLY A 7 8.32 -33.03 6.66
CA GLY A 7 8.51 -32.26 5.42
C GLY A 7 7.28 -32.27 4.52
N ARG A 8 6.60 -33.41 4.37
CA ARG A 8 5.36 -33.51 3.59
C ARG A 8 4.22 -32.75 4.25
N TRP A 9 4.11 -32.80 5.59
CA TRP A 9 3.10 -32.05 6.33
C TRP A 9 3.32 -30.53 6.23
N ALA A 10 4.56 -30.08 6.36
CA ALA A 10 4.93 -28.67 6.19
C ALA A 10 4.64 -28.18 4.77
N PHE A 11 5.02 -28.96 3.75
CA PHE A 11 4.74 -28.62 2.35
C PHE A 11 3.24 -28.56 2.04
N ASN A 12 2.46 -29.54 2.49
CA ASN A 12 1.02 -29.56 2.31
C ASN A 12 0.37 -28.32 2.96
N SER A 13 0.79 -27.99 4.18
CA SER A 13 0.27 -26.84 4.92
C SER A 13 0.63 -25.52 4.23
N PHE A 14 1.88 -25.39 3.76
CA PHE A 14 2.33 -24.24 2.99
C PHE A 14 1.56 -24.09 1.68
N PHE A 15 1.41 -25.18 0.92
CA PHE A 15 0.68 -25.18 -0.35
C PHE A 15 -0.78 -24.76 -0.16
N ILE A 16 -1.46 -25.33 0.83
CA ILE A 16 -2.85 -24.97 1.16
C ILE A 16 -2.92 -23.50 1.58
N ALA A 17 -2.07 -23.06 2.51
CA ALA A 17 -2.08 -21.69 3.02
C ALA A 17 -1.80 -20.65 1.92
N ALA A 18 -0.81 -20.89 1.07
CA ALA A 18 -0.46 -20.01 -0.05
C ALA A 18 -1.62 -19.95 -1.06
N THR A 19 -2.18 -21.10 -1.45
CA THR A 19 -3.28 -21.17 -2.41
C THR A 19 -4.52 -20.45 -1.88
N VAL A 20 -4.89 -20.71 -0.62
CA VAL A 20 -6.03 -20.05 0.04
C VAL A 20 -5.80 -18.55 0.12
N THR A 21 -4.61 -18.10 0.52
CA THR A 21 -4.30 -16.66 0.67
C THR A 21 -4.38 -15.94 -0.67
N ILE A 22 -3.70 -16.44 -1.71
CA ILE A 22 -3.69 -15.82 -3.04
C ILE A 22 -5.10 -15.77 -3.62
N SER A 23 -5.83 -16.89 -3.54
CA SER A 23 -7.21 -16.97 -4.03
C SER A 23 -8.11 -16.00 -3.27
N ASN A 24 -8.01 -15.95 -1.95
CA ASN A 24 -8.85 -15.10 -1.13
C ASN A 24 -8.60 -13.62 -1.40
N VAL A 25 -7.35 -13.18 -1.49
CA VAL A 25 -7.04 -11.80 -1.87
C VAL A 25 -7.60 -11.48 -3.25
N LEU A 26 -7.38 -12.35 -4.24
CA LEU A 26 -7.84 -12.13 -5.60
C LEU A 26 -9.37 -12.03 -5.70
N PHE A 27 -10.09 -13.04 -5.22
CA PHE A 27 -11.54 -13.09 -5.32
C PHE A 27 -12.23 -12.07 -4.42
N SER A 28 -11.72 -11.84 -3.21
CA SER A 28 -12.25 -10.81 -2.32
C SER A 28 -12.04 -9.40 -2.87
N ALA A 29 -10.89 -9.13 -3.50
CA ALA A 29 -10.66 -7.84 -4.17
C ALA A 29 -11.60 -7.64 -5.36
N LEU A 30 -11.77 -8.65 -6.21
CA LEU A 30 -12.70 -8.58 -7.36
C LEU A 30 -14.14 -8.39 -6.92
N ALA A 31 -14.60 -9.15 -5.93
CA ALA A 31 -15.95 -9.03 -5.38
C ALA A 31 -16.15 -7.69 -4.67
N GLY A 32 -15.21 -7.27 -3.82
CA GLY A 32 -15.26 -5.99 -3.11
C GLY A 32 -15.27 -4.78 -4.04
N TYR A 33 -14.46 -4.83 -5.12
CA TYR A 33 -14.44 -3.80 -6.16
C TYR A 33 -15.76 -3.78 -6.92
N SER A 34 -16.25 -4.94 -7.35
CA SER A 34 -17.50 -5.03 -8.11
C SER A 34 -18.70 -4.51 -7.30
N LEU A 35 -18.77 -4.84 -6.01
CA LEU A 35 -19.88 -4.43 -5.14
C LEU A 35 -19.91 -2.93 -4.81
N THR A 36 -18.76 -2.26 -4.81
CA THR A 36 -18.66 -0.82 -4.48
C THR A 36 -18.51 0.08 -5.70
N ARG A 37 -17.88 -0.39 -6.79
CA ARG A 37 -17.57 0.43 -7.97
C ARG A 37 -18.48 0.20 -9.16
N ILE A 38 -19.04 -1.00 -9.29
CA ILE A 38 -19.90 -1.34 -10.43
C ILE A 38 -21.36 -1.22 -9.98
N ALA A 39 -22.08 -0.26 -10.56
CA ALA A 39 -23.51 -0.11 -10.32
C ALA A 39 -24.26 -1.17 -11.12
N PHE A 40 -24.57 -2.30 -10.49
CA PHE A 40 -25.44 -3.34 -11.06
C PHE A 40 -26.69 -3.53 -10.19
N PRO A 41 -27.84 -3.90 -10.79
CA PRO A 41 -29.08 -4.05 -10.05
C PRO A 41 -28.93 -5.13 -8.97
N GLY A 42 -29.24 -4.77 -7.71
CA GLY A 42 -29.18 -5.68 -6.57
C GLY A 42 -27.85 -5.72 -5.80
N SER A 43 -26.84 -4.91 -6.17
CA SER A 43 -25.54 -4.86 -5.48
C SER A 43 -25.65 -4.64 -3.97
N ARG A 44 -26.55 -3.74 -3.54
CA ARG A 44 -26.82 -3.48 -2.11
C ARG A 44 -27.38 -4.70 -1.37
N PHE A 45 -28.27 -5.46 -2.01
CA PHE A 45 -28.81 -6.68 -1.41
C PHE A 45 -27.72 -7.74 -1.26
N VAL A 46 -26.91 -7.96 -2.30
CA VAL A 46 -25.78 -8.91 -2.27
C VAL A 46 -24.78 -8.52 -1.18
N PHE A 47 -24.43 -7.23 -1.07
CA PHE A 47 -23.52 -6.74 -0.03
C PHE A 47 -24.07 -6.98 1.38
N LEU A 48 -25.35 -6.67 1.61
CA LEU A 48 -26.01 -6.92 2.89
C LEU A 48 -26.11 -8.41 3.22
N ALA A 49 -26.37 -9.25 2.22
CA ALA A 49 -26.38 -10.71 2.39
C ALA A 49 -25.01 -11.23 2.82
N ILE A 50 -23.92 -10.73 2.21
CA ILE A 50 -22.53 -11.08 2.58
C ILE A 50 -22.25 -10.66 4.03
N ILE A 51 -22.61 -9.44 4.43
CA ILE A 51 -22.48 -9.01 5.83
C ILE A 51 -23.30 -9.90 6.76
N GLY A 52 -24.52 -10.29 6.36
CA GLY A 52 -25.36 -11.20 7.12
C GLY A 52 -24.69 -12.54 7.42
N THR A 53 -23.90 -13.07 6.47
CA THR A 53 -23.14 -14.32 6.72
C THR A 53 -22.05 -14.17 7.78
N MET A 54 -21.52 -12.96 7.99
CA MET A 54 -20.51 -12.68 9.02
C MET A 54 -21.10 -12.62 10.43
N MET A 55 -22.41 -12.44 10.56
CA MET A 55 -23.09 -12.46 11.86
C MET A 55 -23.18 -13.88 12.43
N ILE A 56 -23.00 -14.91 11.61
CA ILE A 56 -22.99 -16.31 12.03
C ILE A 56 -21.59 -16.65 12.55
N PRO A 57 -21.44 -17.00 13.84
CA PRO A 57 -20.14 -17.38 14.38
C PRO A 57 -19.57 -18.60 13.65
N GLY A 58 -18.28 -18.57 13.30
CA GLY A 58 -17.65 -19.62 12.50
C GLY A 58 -17.75 -21.03 13.10
N ILE A 59 -17.86 -21.13 14.43
CA ILE A 59 -18.08 -22.42 15.12
C ILE A 59 -19.43 -23.07 14.77
N VAL A 60 -20.47 -22.26 14.55
CA VAL A 60 -21.81 -22.72 14.17
C VAL A 60 -21.83 -23.23 12.73
N GLN A 61 -20.97 -22.69 11.87
CA GLN A 61 -20.83 -23.12 10.48
C GLN A 61 -20.08 -24.46 10.31
N LEU A 62 -19.39 -24.94 11.35
CA LEU A 62 -18.53 -26.11 11.26
C LEU A 62 -19.32 -27.39 10.92
N ILE A 63 -20.45 -27.63 11.60
CA ILE A 63 -21.29 -28.82 11.36
C ILE A 63 -21.91 -28.79 9.95
N PRO A 64 -22.59 -27.72 9.51
CA PRO A 64 -23.11 -27.63 8.15
C PRO A 64 -22.02 -27.76 7.08
N MET A 65 -20.86 -27.12 7.27
CA MET A 65 -19.75 -27.20 6.33
C MET A 65 -19.22 -28.65 6.23
N PHE A 66 -19.11 -29.36 7.35
CA PHE A 66 -18.74 -30.77 7.35
C PHE A 66 -19.75 -31.63 6.58
N ILE A 67 -21.05 -31.42 6.76
CA ILE A 67 -22.10 -32.14 6.01
C ILE A 67 -22.00 -31.86 4.51
N VAL A 68 -21.77 -30.61 4.10
CA VAL A 68 -21.57 -30.24 2.69
C VAL A 68 -20.33 -30.93 2.11
N LEU A 69 -19.19 -30.87 2.81
CA LEU A 69 -17.97 -31.55 2.37
C LEU A 69 -18.15 -33.09 2.30
N LYS A 70 -18.93 -33.67 3.22
CA LYS A 70 -19.28 -35.10 3.21
C LYS A 70 -20.11 -35.48 1.99
N THR A 71 -21.18 -34.74 1.74
CA THR A 71 -22.11 -35.00 0.62
C THR A 71 -21.45 -34.80 -0.74
N LEU A 72 -20.50 -33.86 -0.84
CA LEU A 72 -19.68 -33.64 -2.03
C LEU A 72 -18.50 -34.62 -2.16
N GLY A 73 -18.30 -35.54 -1.20
CA GLY A 73 -17.16 -36.48 -1.22
C GLY A 73 -15.79 -35.81 -1.08
N MET A 74 -15.73 -34.60 -0.53
CA MET A 74 -14.51 -33.79 -0.38
C MET A 74 -13.83 -33.97 0.98
N ILE A 75 -14.32 -34.87 1.83
CA ILE A 75 -13.65 -35.23 3.08
C ILE A 75 -12.27 -35.83 2.78
N ASP A 76 -11.28 -35.50 3.62
CA ASP A 76 -9.90 -35.94 3.51
C ASP A 76 -9.18 -35.52 2.21
N SER A 77 -9.62 -34.41 1.59
CA SER A 77 -9.03 -33.85 0.37
C SER A 77 -8.52 -32.42 0.53
N TYR A 78 -7.53 -32.01 -0.28
CA TYR A 78 -7.08 -30.61 -0.33
C TYR A 78 -8.17 -29.66 -0.81
N THR A 79 -8.99 -30.09 -1.76
CA THR A 79 -10.12 -29.31 -2.27
C THR A 79 -11.13 -29.00 -1.18
N GLY A 80 -11.42 -29.96 -0.29
CA GLY A 80 -12.28 -29.74 0.88
C GLY A 80 -11.73 -28.73 1.89
N LEU A 81 -10.40 -28.53 1.92
CA LEU A 81 -9.75 -27.52 2.78
C LEU A 81 -9.61 -26.15 2.09
N ILE A 82 -9.37 -26.14 0.77
CA ILE A 82 -9.09 -24.92 0.00
C ILE A 82 -10.38 -24.21 -0.40
N ILE A 83 -11.29 -24.91 -1.11
CA ILE A 83 -12.48 -24.30 -1.75
C ILE A 83 -13.31 -23.46 -0.77
N PRO A 84 -13.66 -23.94 0.44
CA PRO A 84 -14.48 -23.15 1.36
C PRO A 84 -13.80 -21.88 1.87
N LYS A 85 -12.47 -21.77 1.75
CA LYS A 85 -11.66 -20.65 2.25
C LYS A 85 -11.14 -19.74 1.14
N MET A 86 -11.37 -20.10 -0.13
CA MET A 86 -10.91 -19.34 -1.31
C MET A 86 -11.51 -17.95 -1.40
N VAL A 87 -12.65 -17.69 -0.76
CA VAL A 87 -13.23 -16.36 -0.62
C VAL A 87 -13.97 -16.32 0.71
N THR A 88 -13.84 -15.23 1.45
CA THR A 88 -14.52 -15.07 2.74
C THR A 88 -15.31 -13.79 2.75
N ALA A 89 -16.47 -13.81 3.43
CA ALA A 89 -17.30 -12.63 3.57
C ALA A 89 -16.54 -11.46 4.24
N PHE A 90 -15.68 -11.76 5.22
CA PHE A 90 -14.80 -10.77 5.83
C PHE A 90 -13.79 -10.18 4.83
N GLY A 91 -13.18 -11.01 3.97
CA GLY A 91 -12.27 -10.53 2.93
C GLY A 91 -12.98 -9.58 1.96
N ILE A 92 -14.17 -9.97 1.48
CA ILE A 92 -15.00 -9.12 0.61
C ILE A 92 -15.38 -7.81 1.30
N PHE A 93 -15.83 -7.89 2.55
CA PHE A 93 -16.20 -6.73 3.35
C PHE A 93 -15.02 -5.78 3.54
N LEU A 94 -13.85 -6.30 3.92
CA LEU A 94 -12.64 -5.50 4.12
C LEU A 94 -12.22 -4.79 2.83
N MET A 95 -12.22 -5.50 1.70
CA MET A 95 -11.91 -4.91 0.39
C MET A 95 -12.95 -3.86 -0.01
N ALA A 96 -14.24 -4.14 0.21
CA ALA A 96 -15.31 -3.18 -0.04
C ALA A 96 -15.15 -1.91 0.84
N GLN A 97 -14.83 -2.04 2.13
CA GLN A 97 -14.57 -0.89 3.00
C GLN A 97 -13.36 -0.08 2.54
N PHE A 98 -12.29 -0.74 2.13
CA PHE A 98 -11.11 -0.07 1.58
C PHE A 98 -11.44 0.71 0.31
N PHE A 99 -12.17 0.12 -0.64
CA PHE A 99 -12.59 0.82 -1.85
C PHE A 99 -13.56 1.95 -1.50
N GLU A 100 -14.60 1.73 -0.70
CA GLU A 100 -15.55 2.78 -0.31
C GLU A 100 -14.86 3.98 0.39
N ALA A 101 -13.81 3.72 1.19
CA ALA A 101 -13.01 4.75 1.84
C ALA A 101 -12.20 5.62 0.86
N ILE A 102 -12.01 5.16 -0.37
CA ILE A 102 -11.42 5.96 -1.45
C ILE A 102 -12.57 6.61 -2.23
N PRO A 103 -12.74 7.94 -2.19
CA PRO A 103 -13.74 8.64 -2.99
C PRO A 103 -13.61 8.28 -4.47
N ARG A 104 -14.73 7.95 -5.13
CA ARG A 104 -14.76 7.59 -6.55
C ARG A 104 -14.23 8.72 -7.42
N GLU A 105 -14.46 9.95 -6.97
CA GLU A 105 -13.99 11.19 -7.56
C GLU A 105 -12.46 11.28 -7.54
N ILE A 106 -11.76 10.68 -6.57
CA ILE A 106 -10.29 10.64 -6.53
C ILE A 106 -9.75 9.64 -7.56
N GLU A 107 -10.39 8.49 -7.74
CA GLU A 107 -9.99 7.46 -8.72
C GLU A 107 -10.21 7.94 -10.17
N GLU A 108 -11.32 8.66 -10.42
CA GLU A 108 -11.65 9.26 -11.71
C GLU A 108 -10.88 10.57 -11.96
N ALA A 109 -10.64 11.39 -10.94
CA ALA A 109 -9.80 12.59 -11.03
C ALA A 109 -8.34 12.22 -11.29
N ALA A 110 -7.78 11.20 -10.64
CA ALA A 110 -6.38 10.80 -10.84
C ALA A 110 -6.06 10.40 -12.29
N ARG A 111 -7.06 10.10 -13.13
CA ARG A 111 -6.87 9.80 -14.57
C ARG A 111 -6.96 11.02 -15.49
N MET A 112 -7.55 12.14 -15.05
CA MET A 112 -7.93 13.27 -15.93
C MET A 112 -7.69 14.68 -15.35
N LYS A 113 -7.58 14.81 -14.03
CA LYS A 113 -7.50 16.07 -13.29
C LYS A 113 -6.23 16.07 -12.42
N PRO A 114 -5.54 17.21 -12.33
CA PRO A 114 -4.33 17.29 -11.53
C PRO A 114 -4.68 17.13 -10.04
N VAL A 115 -3.89 16.34 -9.34
CA VAL A 115 -3.89 16.18 -7.88
C VAL A 115 -2.88 17.17 -7.29
N TRP A 116 -3.32 18.01 -6.35
CA TRP A 116 -2.46 18.97 -5.68
C TRP A 116 -2.33 18.60 -4.21
N ALA A 117 -1.12 18.61 -3.68
CA ALA A 117 -0.85 18.48 -2.25
C ALA A 117 -0.55 19.86 -1.67
N ALA A 118 -1.19 20.18 -0.54
CA ALA A 118 -0.86 21.35 0.27
C ALA A 118 -0.28 20.85 1.60
N VAL A 119 0.95 21.25 1.89
CA VAL A 119 1.72 20.83 3.07
C VAL A 119 1.80 22.03 4.01
N ASP A 120 0.91 22.05 5.00
CA ASP A 120 0.84 23.15 5.96
C ASP A 120 1.97 23.14 7.00
N ASP A 121 2.43 21.95 7.40
CA ASP A 121 3.53 21.80 8.35
C ASP A 121 4.52 20.72 7.89
N TRP A 122 4.12 19.45 7.83
CA TRP A 122 5.05 18.36 7.48
C TRP A 122 4.46 17.34 6.52
N ALA A 123 5.22 17.02 5.48
CA ALA A 123 5.04 15.80 4.69
C ALA A 123 6.40 15.11 4.58
N LEU A 124 6.70 14.24 5.54
CA LEU A 124 8.02 13.60 5.71
C LEU A 124 7.92 12.09 5.53
N SER A 125 9.00 11.46 5.05
CA SER A 125 9.12 10.01 4.89
C SER A 125 7.93 9.44 4.10
N ALA A 126 7.23 8.42 4.60
CA ALA A 126 6.05 7.86 3.93
C ALA A 126 4.98 8.93 3.58
N GLY A 127 4.85 9.98 4.40
CA GLY A 127 3.98 11.13 4.08
C GLY A 127 4.46 11.90 2.85
N TYR A 128 5.78 12.07 2.70
CA TYR A 128 6.35 12.65 1.48
C TYR A 128 6.22 11.73 0.27
N LEU A 129 6.34 10.40 0.45
CA LEU A 129 6.10 9.45 -0.64
C LEU A 129 4.70 9.64 -1.23
N LEU A 130 3.69 9.82 -0.37
CA LEU A 130 2.32 10.11 -0.80
C LEU A 130 2.22 11.48 -1.47
N ALA A 131 2.76 12.53 -0.84
CA ALA A 131 2.73 13.89 -1.41
C ALA A 131 3.42 13.97 -2.77
N SER A 132 4.53 13.23 -2.96
CA SER A 132 5.28 13.16 -4.21
C SER A 132 4.46 12.62 -5.38
N ALA A 133 3.35 11.92 -5.11
CA ALA A 133 2.43 11.44 -6.14
C ALA A 133 1.51 12.52 -6.72
N ALA A 134 1.44 13.70 -6.10
CA ALA A 134 0.67 14.83 -6.61
C ALA A 134 1.39 15.51 -7.79
N ASP A 135 0.61 16.05 -8.72
CA ASP A 135 1.09 16.85 -9.85
C ASP A 135 1.70 18.18 -9.40
N ARG A 136 1.21 18.72 -8.28
CA ARG A 136 1.72 19.95 -7.65
C ARG A 136 1.80 19.79 -6.14
N ILE A 137 2.89 20.25 -5.55
CA ILE A 137 3.10 20.30 -4.11
C ILE A 137 3.32 21.75 -3.70
N TRP A 138 2.43 22.28 -2.87
CA TRP A 138 2.61 23.54 -2.19
C TRP A 138 3.03 23.28 -0.77
N VAL A 139 4.02 24.02 -0.28
CA VAL A 139 4.50 23.93 1.10
C VAL A 139 4.41 25.31 1.74
N THR A 140 4.05 25.40 3.01
CA THR A 140 4.12 26.69 3.71
C THR A 140 5.57 27.13 3.88
N ARG A 141 5.77 28.42 4.17
CA ARG A 141 7.11 28.99 4.36
C ARG A 141 7.92 28.29 5.46
N THR A 142 7.25 27.77 6.49
CA THR A 142 7.87 27.04 7.60
C THR A 142 7.77 25.53 7.45
N GLY A 143 6.98 25.05 6.48
CA GLY A 143 6.71 23.63 6.31
C GLY A 143 7.91 22.87 5.75
N GLY A 144 7.96 21.58 6.05
CA GLY A 144 9.04 20.68 5.64
C GLY A 144 8.56 19.47 4.84
N VAL A 145 9.34 19.13 3.82
CA VAL A 145 9.14 17.96 2.96
C VAL A 145 10.43 17.16 2.82
N GLY A 146 10.34 15.92 2.33
CA GLY A 146 11.50 15.04 2.15
C GLY A 146 11.56 13.98 3.23
N SER A 147 12.70 13.88 3.93
CA SER A 147 13.00 12.73 4.79
C SER A 147 12.88 11.39 4.03
N VAL A 148 13.39 11.38 2.80
CA VAL A 148 13.40 10.19 1.95
C VAL A 148 14.49 9.25 2.48
N GLY A 149 14.09 8.33 3.35
CA GLY A 149 14.98 7.40 4.01
C GLY A 149 14.23 6.26 4.66
N ILE A 150 14.98 5.21 5.01
CA ILE A 150 14.50 4.02 5.71
C ILE A 150 15.40 3.82 6.91
N ILE A 151 14.79 3.57 8.07
CA ILE A 151 15.50 3.19 9.28
C ILE A 151 14.94 1.87 9.79
N ALA A 152 15.82 1.03 10.33
CA ALA A 152 15.46 -0.16 11.07
C ALA A 152 16.25 -0.19 12.37
N MET A 153 15.61 -0.63 13.45
CA MET A 153 16.21 -0.70 14.77
C MET A 153 16.10 -2.12 15.30
N HIS A 154 17.21 -2.62 15.84
CA HIS A 154 17.26 -3.81 16.68
C HIS A 154 17.66 -3.37 18.09
N LEU A 155 17.03 -3.98 19.10
CA LEU A 155 17.34 -3.76 20.50
C LEU A 155 18.01 -5.02 21.04
N ASP A 156 19.24 -4.87 21.52
CA ASP A 156 19.92 -5.89 22.32
C ASP A 156 19.61 -5.66 23.80
N GLN A 157 18.90 -6.61 24.40
CA GLN A 157 18.56 -6.59 25.83
C GLN A 157 19.36 -7.62 26.65
N SER A 158 20.31 -8.32 26.04
CA SER A 158 21.06 -9.42 26.68
C SER A 158 21.80 -8.97 27.95
N GLY A 159 22.27 -7.72 28.00
CA GLY A 159 22.86 -7.14 29.21
C GLY A 159 21.86 -6.96 30.36
N TRP A 160 20.62 -6.59 30.06
CA TRP A 160 19.55 -6.51 31.06
C TRP A 160 19.12 -7.90 31.53
N ASP A 161 19.03 -8.86 30.62
CA ASP A 161 18.74 -10.26 30.95
C ASP A 161 19.77 -10.80 31.95
N ALA A 162 21.07 -10.60 31.67
CA ALA A 162 22.16 -11.00 32.55
C ALA A 162 22.08 -10.32 33.93
N ALA A 163 21.77 -9.02 33.98
CA ALA A 163 21.62 -8.27 35.23
C ALA A 163 20.45 -8.78 36.10
N ASN A 164 19.45 -9.39 35.50
CA ASN A 164 18.29 -9.98 36.19
C ASN A 164 18.42 -11.50 36.39
N GLY A 165 19.58 -12.09 36.09
CA GLY A 165 19.83 -13.52 36.23
C GLY A 165 19.04 -14.39 35.25
N LEU A 166 18.53 -13.81 34.16
CA LEU A 166 17.81 -14.52 33.12
C LEU A 166 18.79 -15.08 32.09
N ARG A 167 18.59 -16.35 31.72
CA ARG A 167 19.33 -16.99 30.61
C ARG A 167 18.35 -17.63 29.65
N TYR A 168 18.27 -17.05 28.46
CA TYR A 168 17.46 -17.59 27.37
C TYR A 168 18.29 -18.58 26.56
N THR A 169 17.68 -19.71 26.19
CA THR A 169 18.28 -20.69 25.28
C THR A 169 17.28 -20.95 24.17
N THR A 170 17.62 -20.52 22.97
CA THR A 170 16.74 -20.61 21.81
C THR A 170 16.91 -21.96 21.12
N ILE A 171 15.80 -22.62 20.82
CA ILE A 171 15.75 -23.89 20.07
C ILE A 171 14.87 -23.62 18.85
N PHE A 172 15.46 -23.70 17.66
CA PHE A 172 14.79 -23.35 16.42
C PHE A 172 15.30 -24.21 15.27
N ALA A 173 14.52 -24.24 14.18
CA ALA A 173 14.88 -24.91 12.94
C ALA A 173 15.02 -23.86 11.82
N GLY A 174 16.16 -23.90 11.13
CA GLY A 174 16.54 -22.97 10.06
C GLY A 174 17.41 -21.82 10.58
N ASP A 175 18.52 -21.56 9.88
CA ASP A 175 19.61 -20.68 10.32
C ASP A 175 19.19 -19.22 10.57
N ARG A 176 18.09 -18.79 9.96
CA ARG A 176 17.55 -17.42 10.03
C ARG A 176 16.43 -17.26 11.05
N LYS A 177 16.01 -18.35 11.71
CA LYS A 177 14.79 -18.37 12.53
C LYS A 177 14.92 -17.60 13.85
N ASN A 178 16.16 -17.36 14.29
CA ASN A 178 16.49 -16.58 15.47
C ASN A 178 16.99 -15.16 15.15
N ASP A 179 17.01 -14.76 13.88
CA ASP A 179 17.41 -13.40 13.49
C ASP A 179 16.57 -12.37 14.27
N PHE A 180 17.22 -11.30 14.72
CA PHE A 180 16.61 -10.19 15.47
C PHE A 180 16.03 -10.54 16.84
N ASN A 181 16.34 -11.73 17.39
CA ASN A 181 16.09 -12.04 18.78
C ASN A 181 16.73 -10.97 19.69
N PRO A 182 15.99 -10.37 20.64
CA PRO A 182 16.55 -9.34 21.52
C PRO A 182 17.44 -9.92 22.64
N HIS A 183 17.32 -11.22 22.93
CA HIS A 183 18.00 -11.87 24.06
C HIS A 183 19.46 -12.27 23.78
N GLU A 184 19.99 -11.93 22.61
CA GLU A 184 21.39 -12.12 22.25
C GLU A 184 21.85 -10.98 21.33
N PRO A 185 23.17 -10.70 21.28
CA PRO A 185 23.70 -9.71 20.36
C PRO A 185 23.36 -10.04 18.90
N LEU A 186 23.09 -8.99 18.11
CA LEU A 186 22.73 -9.17 16.71
C LEU A 186 23.85 -9.86 15.93
N SER A 187 23.54 -11.01 15.33
CA SER A 187 24.49 -11.75 14.50
C SER A 187 24.89 -10.98 13.24
N GLU A 188 26.10 -11.20 12.74
CA GLU A 188 26.56 -10.58 11.49
C GLU A 188 25.69 -10.95 10.28
N GLY A 189 25.18 -12.19 10.26
CA GLY A 189 24.24 -12.66 9.24
C GLY A 189 22.91 -11.90 9.28
N ALA A 190 22.28 -11.82 10.44
CA ALA A 190 21.03 -11.07 10.62
C ALA A 190 21.21 -9.57 10.31
N ARG A 191 22.34 -8.99 10.73
CA ARG A 191 22.70 -7.61 10.42
C ARG A 191 22.82 -7.38 8.91
N SER A 192 23.54 -8.24 8.20
CA SER A 192 23.74 -8.11 6.75
C SER A 192 22.43 -8.19 5.98
N VAL A 193 21.51 -9.03 6.44
CA VAL A 193 20.16 -9.15 5.89
C VAL A 193 19.35 -7.89 6.11
N LEU A 194 19.37 -7.34 7.32
CA LEU A 194 18.65 -6.12 7.64
C LEU A 194 19.17 -4.93 6.85
N VAL A 195 20.49 -4.82 6.69
CA VAL A 195 21.13 -3.81 5.85
C VAL A 195 20.67 -3.95 4.40
N ALA A 196 20.71 -5.16 3.84
CA ALA A 196 20.26 -5.39 2.47
C ALA A 196 18.78 -5.02 2.26
N GLU A 197 17.92 -5.29 3.25
CA GLU A 197 16.50 -4.93 3.17
C GLU A 197 16.28 -3.42 3.29
N VAL A 198 17.01 -2.74 4.19
CA VAL A 198 17.01 -1.27 4.29
C VAL A 198 17.45 -0.65 2.97
N ASP A 199 18.52 -1.15 2.35
CA ASP A 199 19.02 -0.67 1.06
C ASP A 199 18.01 -0.88 -0.07
N ARG A 200 17.36 -2.06 -0.09
CA ARG A 200 16.32 -2.40 -1.08
C ARG A 200 15.13 -1.44 -0.98
N LEU A 201 14.60 -1.24 0.23
CA LEU A 201 13.48 -0.34 0.47
C LEU A 201 13.86 1.12 0.21
N TYR A 202 15.06 1.53 0.59
CA TYR A 202 15.56 2.89 0.33
C TYR A 202 15.68 3.15 -1.17
N GLY A 203 16.20 2.19 -1.94
CA GLY A 203 16.23 2.27 -3.40
C GLY A 203 14.85 2.45 -4.01
N MET A 204 13.86 1.65 -3.60
CA MET A 204 12.48 1.78 -4.08
C MET A 204 11.87 3.15 -3.76
N PHE A 205 12.13 3.69 -2.56
CA PHE A 205 11.63 4.99 -2.15
C PHE A 205 12.27 6.12 -2.97
N VAL A 206 13.60 6.11 -3.11
CA VAL A 206 14.34 7.06 -3.95
C VAL A 206 13.80 7.05 -5.38
N ASP A 207 13.65 5.87 -5.98
CA ASP A 207 13.17 5.76 -7.36
C ASP A 207 11.74 6.26 -7.54
N ALA A 208 10.87 6.02 -6.55
CA ALA A 208 9.50 6.52 -6.58
C ALA A 208 9.46 8.05 -6.54
N VAL A 209 10.22 8.68 -5.65
CA VAL A 209 10.30 10.14 -5.55
C VAL A 209 10.95 10.74 -6.80
N ALA A 210 12.08 10.17 -7.24
CA ALA A 210 12.82 10.63 -8.41
C ALA A 210 11.93 10.66 -9.65
N ARG A 211 11.21 9.57 -9.94
CA ARG A 211 10.30 9.50 -11.09
C ARG A 211 9.18 10.53 -11.01
N ARG A 212 8.54 10.69 -9.85
CA ARG A 212 7.35 11.55 -9.71
C ARG A 212 7.69 13.04 -9.67
N ARG A 213 8.85 13.40 -9.13
CA ARG A 213 9.34 14.78 -9.06
C ARG A 213 10.25 15.17 -10.23
N SER A 214 10.43 14.28 -11.20
CA SER A 214 11.34 14.47 -12.34
C SER A 214 12.78 14.81 -11.92
N LEU A 215 13.25 14.20 -10.83
CA LEU A 215 14.59 14.35 -10.28
C LEU A 215 15.46 13.14 -10.62
N SER A 216 16.78 13.30 -10.56
CA SER A 216 17.68 12.15 -10.60
C SER A 216 17.69 11.43 -9.24
N ALA A 217 17.86 10.10 -9.25
CA ALA A 217 18.03 9.33 -8.02
C ALA A 217 19.23 9.84 -7.18
N ALA A 218 20.28 10.34 -7.85
CA ALA A 218 21.43 10.95 -7.20
C ALA A 218 21.07 12.22 -6.44
N ALA A 219 20.24 13.09 -7.03
CA ALA A 219 19.77 14.31 -6.36
C ALA A 219 18.92 13.99 -5.12
N VAL A 220 18.02 12.99 -5.22
CA VAL A 220 17.23 12.54 -4.07
C VAL A 220 18.14 11.98 -2.96
N ARG A 221 19.13 11.15 -3.32
CA ARG A 221 20.10 10.60 -2.36
C ARG A 221 21.00 11.67 -1.74
N ALA A 222 21.34 12.74 -2.46
CA ALA A 222 22.15 13.84 -1.96
C ALA A 222 21.50 14.55 -0.76
N THR A 223 20.18 14.45 -0.60
CA THR A 223 19.48 14.97 0.59
C THR A 223 19.81 14.21 1.87
N GLN A 224 20.37 13.00 1.79
CA GLN A 224 20.73 12.16 2.94
C GLN A 224 19.59 11.97 3.95
N ALA A 225 18.36 11.77 3.44
CA ALA A 225 17.13 11.69 4.24
C ALA A 225 16.87 12.94 5.11
N GLY A 226 17.47 14.08 4.75
CA GLY A 226 17.22 15.37 5.36
C GLY A 226 15.83 15.92 5.05
N ILE A 227 15.43 16.91 5.83
CA ILE A 227 14.19 17.65 5.65
C ILE A 227 14.52 18.95 4.92
N LEU A 228 13.74 19.26 3.88
CA LEU A 228 13.84 20.49 3.10
C LEU A 228 12.68 21.41 3.46
N TYR A 229 12.99 22.67 3.72
CA TYR A 229 12.04 23.64 4.24
C TYR A 229 11.68 24.70 3.21
N GLY A 230 10.41 25.11 3.17
CA GLY A 230 9.96 26.28 2.40
C GLY A 230 10.59 26.36 1.00
N GLU A 231 11.30 27.46 0.73
CA GLU A 231 11.91 27.73 -0.59
C GLU A 231 13.01 26.74 -0.96
N ASP A 232 13.76 26.19 0.00
CA ASP A 232 14.82 25.21 -0.30
C ASP A 232 14.23 23.93 -0.91
N SER A 233 13.03 23.55 -0.47
CA SER A 233 12.33 22.41 -1.04
C SER A 233 11.87 22.64 -2.48
N VAL A 234 11.52 23.89 -2.83
CA VAL A 234 11.17 24.28 -4.20
C VAL A 234 12.43 24.32 -5.07
N ALA A 235 13.51 24.93 -4.57
CA ALA A 235 14.80 25.01 -5.26
C ALA A 235 15.37 23.63 -5.63
N GLN A 236 15.14 22.63 -4.78
CA GLN A 236 15.58 21.25 -5.01
C GLN A 236 14.54 20.37 -5.72
N GLY A 237 13.37 20.92 -6.08
CA GLY A 237 12.31 20.22 -6.83
C GLY A 237 11.42 19.28 -6.01
N PHE A 238 11.56 19.30 -4.68
CA PHE A 238 10.73 18.52 -3.76
C PHE A 238 9.35 19.16 -3.52
N ALA A 239 9.22 20.46 -3.75
CA ALA A 239 7.95 21.17 -3.85
C ALA A 239 7.89 21.98 -5.15
N ASP A 240 6.69 22.42 -5.54
CA ASP A 240 6.49 23.29 -6.69
C ASP A 240 6.46 24.76 -6.31
N ARG A 241 5.87 25.09 -5.15
CA ARG A 241 5.72 26.46 -4.67
C ARG A 241 5.66 26.55 -3.15
N VAL A 242 6.08 27.70 -2.64
CA VAL A 242 5.77 28.11 -1.28
C VAL A 242 4.44 28.88 -1.26
N GLY A 243 3.55 28.51 -0.34
CA GLY A 243 2.29 29.19 -0.10
C GLY A 243 1.39 28.45 0.87
N THR A 244 0.31 29.10 1.29
CA THR A 244 -0.70 28.52 2.18
C THR A 244 -1.65 27.61 1.40
N PHE A 245 -2.46 26.82 2.11
CA PHE A 245 -3.57 26.10 1.50
C PHE A 245 -4.49 27.01 0.65
N ARG A 246 -4.73 28.25 1.08
CA ARG A 246 -5.56 29.20 0.32
C ARG A 246 -4.91 29.59 -1.01
N ASP A 247 -3.60 29.78 -1.01
CA ASP A 247 -2.86 30.10 -2.24
C ASP A 247 -2.87 28.91 -3.21
N ALA A 248 -2.70 27.69 -2.69
CA ALA A 248 -2.80 26.46 -3.48
C ALA A 248 -4.21 26.29 -4.08
N LEU A 249 -5.26 26.53 -3.29
CA LEU A 249 -6.65 26.46 -3.73
C LEU A 249 -6.99 27.52 -4.78
N ALA A 250 -6.52 28.76 -4.59
CA ALA A 250 -6.68 29.84 -5.55
C ALA A 250 -5.99 29.51 -6.88
N ALA A 251 -4.72 29.08 -6.83
CA ALA A 251 -3.96 28.70 -8.01
C ALA A 251 -4.57 27.47 -8.74
N MET A 252 -5.12 26.51 -8.00
CA MET A 252 -5.86 25.39 -8.58
C MET A 252 -7.11 25.90 -9.31
N THR A 253 -7.89 26.77 -8.66
CA THR A 253 -9.11 27.35 -9.25
C THR A 253 -8.81 28.13 -10.54
N ASP A 254 -7.76 28.95 -10.53
CA ASP A 254 -7.30 29.69 -11.71
C ASP A 254 -6.84 28.77 -12.84
N SER A 255 -6.20 27.64 -12.51
CA SER A 255 -5.76 26.65 -13.50
C SER A 255 -6.93 25.97 -14.20
N LEU A 256 -8.09 25.89 -13.54
CA LEU A 256 -9.33 25.33 -14.08
C LEU A 256 -10.14 26.35 -14.90
N ALA A 257 -9.96 27.65 -14.64
CA ALA A 257 -10.69 28.73 -15.30
C ALA A 257 -10.19 29.05 -16.73
N LYS A 258 -9.04 28.52 -17.16
CA LYS A 258 -8.53 28.72 -18.53
C LYS A 258 -9.26 27.79 -19.52
N PRO A 259 -9.92 28.29 -20.58
CA PRO A 259 -10.62 27.44 -21.55
C PRO A 259 -9.61 26.57 -22.30
N LYS A 260 -9.83 25.24 -22.35
CA LYS A 260 -8.97 24.29 -23.07
C LYS A 260 -9.11 24.34 -24.61
N PHE A 261 -9.86 25.29 -25.17
CA PHE A 261 -10.04 25.42 -26.63
C PHE A 261 -10.21 26.89 -27.05
N THR A 262 -9.19 27.47 -27.69
CA THR A 262 -9.37 28.55 -28.66
C THR A 262 -9.31 27.93 -30.05
N LYS A 263 -10.48 27.76 -30.69
CA LYS A 263 -10.53 27.49 -32.13
C LYS A 263 -9.98 28.74 -32.83
N GLY A 264 -8.76 28.66 -33.36
CA GLY A 264 -8.26 29.62 -34.32
C GLY A 264 -9.13 29.58 -35.57
N VAL A 265 -10.02 30.57 -35.72
CA VAL A 265 -10.65 30.86 -37.01
C VAL A 265 -9.74 31.85 -37.71
N ALA A 266 -8.74 31.33 -38.43
CA ALA A 266 -8.20 32.03 -39.58
C ALA A 266 -9.21 31.83 -40.71
N HIS A 267 -10.00 32.86 -41.02
CA HIS A 267 -10.64 32.94 -42.31
C HIS A 267 -10.01 34.11 -43.06
N ASP A 268 -9.00 33.77 -43.85
CA ASP A 268 -8.67 34.51 -45.06
C ASP A 268 -9.96 34.69 -45.87
N ARG A 269 -10.32 35.93 -46.13
CA ARG A 269 -11.03 36.33 -47.34
C ARG A 269 -10.20 37.41 -48.01
N ALA A 270 -9.17 36.92 -48.70
CA ALA A 270 -8.58 37.63 -49.82
C ALA A 270 -9.66 37.96 -50.85
N GLY A 271 -9.55 39.15 -51.43
CA GLY A 271 -10.51 39.72 -52.35
C GLY A 271 -10.80 38.84 -53.57
N HIS A 272 -12.01 38.97 -54.07
CA HIS A 272 -12.29 38.82 -55.49
C HIS A 272 -12.66 40.19 -56.02
N ASN A 273 -11.87 40.60 -57.00
CA ASN A 273 -12.02 41.77 -57.82
C ASN A 273 -12.92 41.40 -59.03
N GLU A 274 -13.58 42.43 -59.59
CA GLU A 274 -14.24 42.49 -60.91
C GLU A 274 -15.57 41.70 -61.01
N SER A 275 -16.69 42.27 -61.51
CA SER A 275 -16.95 43.40 -62.41
C SER A 275 -18.33 43.99 -62.16
#